data_AF-A0AAD3TA76-F1
#
_entry.id   AF-A0AAD3TA76-F1
#
_cell.length_a   1.000
_cell.length_b   1.000
_cell.length_c   1.000
_cell.angle_alpha   90.00
_cell.angle_beta   90.00
_cell.angle_gamma   90.00
#
_symmetry.space_group_name_H-M   'P 1'
#
loop_
_entity.id
_entity.type
_entity.pdbx_description
1 polymer ?
#
loop_
_entity_poly.entity_id
_entity_poly.type
_entity_poly.pdbx_seq_one_letter_code
_entity_poly.pdbx_strand_id
1 'polypeptide(L)'
;MEEKQPWHLVHLCQRLKESLKRFLTRFITEACRIPQLFDEMKLNAIIATFSVREFFKHLAHQYPKTFREAEAIARAYISTKEANETKRPKCVDCPTVGPVVRKKRNKDDGRF
;
A
#
# COMPACT_ATOMS: atom_id res chain seq x y z
N MET A 1 -24.02 4.67 23.08
CA MET A 1 -22.69 4.71 22.43
C MET A 1 -22.28 3.27 22.21
N GLU A 2 -22.13 2.81 20.95
CA GLU A 2 -21.61 1.47 20.69
C GLU A 2 -20.15 1.40 21.16
N GLU A 3 -19.88 0.48 22.08
CA GLU A 3 -18.53 0.25 22.61
C GLU A 3 -17.75 -0.58 21.59
N LYS A 4 -16.85 0.08 20.84
CA LYS A 4 -16.01 -0.60 19.86
C LYS A 4 -14.91 -1.37 20.56
N GLN A 5 -14.91 -2.68 20.33
CA GLN A 5 -13.96 -3.58 20.95
C GLN A 5 -12.55 -3.47 20.32
N PRO A 6 -11.46 -3.68 21.10
CA PRO A 6 -10.07 -3.56 20.65
C PRO A 6 -9.72 -4.37 19.39
N TRP A 7 -10.28 -5.57 19.24
CA TRP A 7 -10.05 -6.45 18.09
C TRP A 7 -10.57 -5.89 16.77
N HIS A 8 -11.48 -4.90 16.80
CA HIS A 8 -12.00 -4.25 15.59
C HIS A 8 -10.87 -3.64 14.73
N LEU A 9 -9.80 -3.13 15.35
CA LEU A 9 -8.70 -2.50 14.61
C LEU A 9 -7.87 -3.50 13.80
N VAL A 10 -7.68 -4.71 14.31
CA VAL A 10 -6.89 -5.74 13.62
C VAL A 10 -7.60 -6.22 12.35
N HIS A 11 -8.94 -6.12 12.32
CA HIS A 11 -9.76 -6.45 11.16
C HIS A 11 -10.02 -5.26 10.22
N LEU A 12 -9.48 -4.07 10.51
CA LEU A 12 -9.61 -2.94 9.58
C LEU A 12 -8.77 -3.20 8.33
N CYS A 13 -9.44 -3.56 7.24
CA CYS A 13 -8.83 -3.69 5.93
C CYS A 13 -9.01 -2.42 5.10
N GLN A 14 -8.03 -2.11 4.24
CA GLN A 14 -8.19 -1.08 3.22
C GLN A 14 -9.32 -1.47 2.27
N ARG A 15 -10.29 -0.58 2.06
CA ARG A 15 -11.39 -0.85 1.11
C ARG A 15 -10.89 -0.77 -0.34
N LEU A 16 -11.57 -1.46 -1.25
CA LEU A 16 -11.14 -1.66 -2.64
C LEU A 16 -10.80 -0.35 -3.41
N LYS A 17 -11.50 0.75 -3.13
CA LYS A 17 -11.31 2.07 -3.77
C LYS A 17 -10.76 3.13 -2.82
N GLU A 18 -10.34 2.74 -1.62
CA GLU A 18 -9.84 3.66 -0.61
C GLU A 18 -8.34 3.90 -0.83
N SER A 19 -7.89 5.16 -0.81
CA SER A 19 -6.47 5.47 -0.86
C SER A 19 -5.78 5.08 0.45
N LEU A 20 -4.48 4.79 0.39
CA LEU A 20 -3.71 4.43 1.58
C LEU A 20 -3.76 5.54 2.66
N LYS A 21 -3.76 6.81 2.22
CA LYS A 21 -3.95 8.00 3.07
C LYS A 21 -5.29 8.03 3.79
N ARG A 22 -6.39 7.75 3.05
CA ARG A 22 -7.74 7.69 3.64
C ARG A 22 -7.87 6.54 4.61
N PHE A 23 -7.31 5.38 4.25
CA PHE A 23 -7.28 4.22 5.12
C PHE A 23 -6.53 4.51 6.43
N LEU A 24 -5.31 5.06 6.37
CA LEU A 24 -4.54 5.41 7.56
C LEU A 24 -5.30 6.41 8.45
N THR A 25 -5.91 7.44 7.86
CA THR A 25 -6.72 8.41 8.59
C THR A 25 -7.89 7.73 9.32
N ARG A 26 -8.60 6.82 8.65
CA ARG A 26 -9.70 6.06 9.25
C ARG A 26 -9.19 5.17 10.38
N PHE A 27 -8.09 4.46 10.18
CA PHE A 27 -7.48 3.61 11.19
C PHE A 27 -7.15 4.39 12.46
N ILE A 28 -6.45 5.52 12.34
CA ILE A 28 -6.09 6.37 13.48
C ILE A 28 -7.33 6.90 14.18
N THR A 29 -8.33 7.35 13.41
CA THR A 29 -9.60 7.84 13.98
C THR A 29 -10.30 6.77 14.80
N GLU A 30 -10.35 5.54 14.30
CA GLU A 30 -10.92 4.40 15.03
C GLU A 30 -10.08 4.05 16.26
N ALA A 31 -8.75 4.07 16.14
CA ALA A 31 -7.85 3.77 17.25
C ALA A 31 -7.94 4.79 18.40
N CYS A 32 -8.13 6.08 18.08
CA CYS A 32 -8.31 7.13 19.08
C CYS A 32 -9.72 7.13 19.71
N ARG A 33 -10.71 6.48 19.08
CA ARG A 33 -12.08 6.37 19.60
C ARG A 33 -12.25 5.25 20.63
N ILE A 34 -11.26 4.38 20.80
CA ILE A 34 -11.28 3.30 21.78
C ILE A 34 -10.45 3.74 22.99
N PRO A 35 -11.07 4.31 24.04
CA PRO A 35 -10.35 4.88 25.18
C PRO A 35 -9.57 3.83 25.99
N GLN A 36 -9.99 2.57 25.93
CA GLN A 36 -9.36 1.45 26.64
C GLN A 36 -8.13 0.88 25.92
N LEU A 37 -7.78 1.41 24.75
CA LEU A 37 -6.71 0.88 23.93
C LEU A 37 -5.39 1.55 24.27
N PHE A 38 -4.48 0.78 24.89
CA PHE A 38 -3.13 1.23 25.19
C PHE A 38 -2.32 1.51 23.92
N ASP A 39 -1.37 2.43 24.01
CA ASP A 39 -0.55 2.83 22.86
C ASP A 39 0.26 1.66 22.27
N GLU A 40 0.68 0.71 23.10
CA GLU A 40 1.33 -0.52 22.63
C GLU A 40 0.37 -1.40 21.80
N MET A 41 -0.91 -1.47 22.18
CA MET A 41 -1.92 -2.19 21.39
C MET A 41 -2.19 -1.48 20.06
N LYS A 42 -2.23 -0.14 20.05
CA LYS A 42 -2.35 0.64 18.81
C LYS A 42 -1.16 0.43 17.89
N LEU A 43 0.04 0.38 18.45
CA LEU A 43 1.28 0.09 17.74
C LEU A 43 1.25 -1.31 17.11
N ASN A 44 0.90 -2.34 17.90
CA ASN A 44 0.80 -3.70 17.38
C ASN A 44 -0.30 -3.82 16.31
N ALA A 45 -1.43 -3.14 16.49
CA ALA A 45 -2.50 -3.11 15.51
C ALA A 45 -2.05 -2.45 14.19
N ILE A 46 -1.40 -1.29 14.23
CA ILE A 46 -0.91 -0.63 13.00
C ILE A 46 0.19 -1.46 12.31
N ILE A 47 1.03 -2.18 13.05
CA ILE A 47 2.02 -3.08 12.45
C ILE A 47 1.31 -4.27 11.79
N ALA A 48 0.37 -4.92 12.49
CA ALA A 48 -0.35 -6.10 12.01
C ALA A 48 -1.19 -5.79 10.76
N THR A 49 -1.92 -4.67 10.76
CA THR A 49 -2.77 -4.23 9.65
C THR A 49 -1.99 -4.02 8.35
N PHE A 50 -0.71 -3.66 8.45
CA PHE A 50 0.13 -3.43 7.28
C PHE A 50 1.20 -4.51 7.05
N SER A 51 1.22 -5.56 7.86
CA SER A 51 2.17 -6.69 7.78
C SER A 51 2.23 -7.35 6.40
N VAL A 52 1.12 -7.35 5.67
CA VAL A 52 0.97 -8.02 4.36
C VAL A 52 1.53 -7.16 3.20
N ARG A 53 2.08 -5.97 3.46
CA ARG A 53 2.48 -5.00 2.41
C ARG A 53 3.92 -4.54 2.55
N GLU A 54 4.47 -3.97 1.47
CA GLU A 54 5.80 -3.31 1.46
C GLU A 54 6.01 -2.30 2.60
N PHE A 55 4.93 -1.74 3.13
CA PHE A 55 4.99 -0.84 4.27
C PHE A 55 5.54 -1.50 5.54
N PHE A 56 5.30 -2.80 5.76
CA PHE A 56 5.91 -3.53 6.88
C PHE A 56 7.43 -3.51 6.81
N LYS A 57 8.02 -3.58 5.62
CA LYS A 57 9.48 -3.48 5.45
C LYS A 57 10.01 -2.11 5.86
N HIS A 58 9.27 -1.04 5.53
CA HIS A 58 9.62 0.32 5.96
C HIS A 58 9.46 0.52 7.47
N LEU A 59 8.40 0.00 8.07
CA LEU A 59 8.21 0.03 9.52
C LEU A 59 9.27 -0.78 10.25
N ALA A 60 9.60 -1.99 9.79
CA ALA A 60 10.59 -2.86 10.39
C ALA A 60 12.00 -2.23 10.36
N HIS A 61 12.32 -1.46 9.33
CA HIS A 61 13.61 -0.76 9.23
C HIS A 61 13.74 0.41 10.23
N GLN A 62 12.64 1.13 10.48
CA GLN A 62 12.61 2.30 11.36
C GLN A 62 12.33 1.94 12.82
N TYR A 63 11.72 0.78 13.06
CA TYR A 63 11.43 0.20 14.38
C TYR A 63 10.76 1.18 15.36
N PRO A 64 9.53 1.65 15.06
CA PRO A 64 8.83 2.59 15.94
C PRO A 64 8.57 2.00 17.32
N LYS A 65 8.84 2.77 18.37
CA LYS A 65 8.60 2.41 19.78
C LYS A 65 7.26 2.91 20.28
N THR A 66 6.68 3.89 19.59
CA THR A 66 5.39 4.50 19.97
C THR A 66 4.41 4.49 18.81
N PHE A 67 3.11 4.51 19.14
CA PHE A 67 2.06 4.64 18.13
C PHE A 67 2.21 5.91 17.30
N ARG A 68 2.64 7.02 17.93
CA ARG A 68 2.88 8.30 17.27
C ARG A 68 4.04 8.24 16.27
N GLU A 69 5.12 7.54 16.61
CA GLU A 69 6.23 7.30 15.67
C GLU A 69 5.77 6.45 14.47
N ALA A 70 5.02 5.38 14.73
CA ALA A 70 4.47 4.53 13.68
C ALA A 70 3.54 5.32 12.74
N GLU A 71 2.70 6.21 13.29
CA GLU A 71 1.88 7.14 12.51
C GLU A 71 2.74 8.05 11.63
N ALA A 72 3.79 8.67 12.19
CA ALA A 72 4.66 9.58 11.45
C ALA A 72 5.36 8.86 10.29
N ILE A 73 5.89 7.66 10.53
CA ILE A 73 6.51 6.81 9.51
C ILE A 73 5.49 6.44 8.42
N ALA A 74 4.25 6.12 8.81
CA ALA A 74 3.18 5.82 7.87
C ALA A 74 2.85 7.00 6.96
N ARG A 75 2.72 8.20 7.52
CA ARG A 75 2.48 9.42 6.75
C ARG A 75 3.65 9.74 5.81
N ALA A 76 4.88 9.57 6.26
CA ALA A 76 6.07 9.78 5.45
C ALA A 76 6.13 8.80 4.27
N TYR A 77 5.91 7.50 4.52
CA TYR A 77 5.86 6.49 3.46
C TYR A 77 4.77 6.79 2.42
N ILE A 78 3.55 7.13 2.86
CA ILE A 78 2.45 7.48 1.96
C ILE A 78 2.82 8.69 1.11
N SER A 79 3.40 9.73 1.71
CA SER A 79 3.81 10.94 0.99
C SER A 79 4.88 10.64 -0.07
N THR A 80 5.88 9.82 0.28
CA THR A 80 6.92 9.36 -0.67
C THR A 80 6.32 8.51 -1.79
N LYS A 81 5.36 7.64 -1.47
CA LYS A 81 4.70 6.79 -2.47
C LYS A 81 3.85 7.63 -3.43
N GLU A 82 3.04 8.56 -2.92
CA GLU A 82 2.23 9.49 -3.71
C GLU A 82 3.12 10.37 -4.61
N ALA A 83 4.27 10.83 -4.09
CA ALA A 83 5.27 11.58 -4.88
C ALA A 83 5.94 10.72 -5.97
N ASN A 84 6.23 9.45 -5.70
CA ASN A 84 6.82 8.55 -6.69
C ASN A 84 5.82 8.09 -7.76
N GLU A 85 4.54 7.92 -7.40
CA GLU A 85 3.46 7.66 -8.37
C GLU A 85 3.22 8.87 -9.29
N THR A 86 3.36 10.10 -8.80
CA THR A 86 3.29 11.33 -9.62
C THR A 86 4.54 11.59 -10.44
N LYS A 87 5.71 11.08 -10.02
CA LYS A 87 6.99 11.16 -10.76
C LYS A 87 7.19 10.05 -11.78
N ARG A 88 6.39 8.98 -11.76
CA ARG A 88 6.35 8.08 -12.92
C ARG A 88 5.83 8.93 -14.08
N PRO A 89 6.64 9.16 -15.14
CA PRO A 89 6.07 9.73 -16.34
C PRO A 89 4.90 8.82 -16.70
N LYS A 90 3.69 9.38 -16.81
CA LYS A 90 2.70 8.76 -17.66
C LYS A 90 3.47 8.54 -18.96
N CYS A 91 3.61 7.30 -19.41
CA CYS A 91 4.10 7.05 -20.75
C CYS A 91 3.10 7.74 -21.69
N VAL A 92 3.36 9.03 -21.96
CA VAL A 92 2.89 9.72 -23.13
C VAL A 92 3.72 9.11 -24.24
N ASP A 93 3.01 8.45 -25.15
CA ASP A 93 3.52 7.92 -26.40
C ASP A 93 4.38 6.64 -26.32
N CYS A 94 3.74 5.52 -25.98
CA CYS A 94 4.03 4.31 -26.75
C CYS A 94 3.26 4.45 -28.07
N PRO A 95 3.90 4.62 -29.24
CA PRO A 95 3.18 4.51 -30.50
C PRO A 95 2.57 3.11 -30.56
N THR A 96 1.27 3.06 -30.85
CA THR A 96 0.51 1.84 -31.10
C THR A 96 1.27 1.01 -32.14
N VAL A 97 2.05 0.04 -31.69
CA VAL A 97 2.62 -0.97 -32.58
C VAL A 97 1.41 -1.80 -33.01
N GLY A 98 0.92 -1.53 -34.21
CA GLY A 98 -0.19 -2.24 -34.83
C GLY A 98 0.02 -3.76 -34.80
N PRO A 99 -1.03 -4.55 -35.03
CA PRO A 99 -0.96 -6.00 -34.91
C PRO A 99 0.21 -6.54 -35.74
N VAL A 100 1.12 -7.24 -35.06
CA VAL A 100 2.26 -7.92 -35.66
C VAL A 100 1.73 -8.93 -36.69
N VAL A 101 1.80 -8.55 -37.96
CA VAL A 101 1.57 -9.47 -39.08
C VAL A 101 2.64 -10.55 -38.94
N ARG A 102 2.23 -11.76 -38.53
CA ARG A 102 3.09 -12.94 -38.54
C ARG A 102 3.53 -13.20 -39.98
N LYS A 103 4.76 -12.78 -40.33
CA LYS A 103 5.44 -13.22 -41.55
C LYS A 103 5.60 -14.74 -41.48
N LYS A 104 4.79 -15.44 -42.28
CA LYS A 104 4.90 -16.87 -42.58
C LYS A 104 6.29 -17.07 -43.21
N ARG A 105 7.21 -17.74 -42.51
CA ARG A 105 8.49 -18.18 -43.11
C ARG A 105 8.16 -19.32 -44.07
N ASN A 106 8.15 -19.04 -45.37
CA ASN A 106 8.36 -20.08 -46.38
C ASN A 106 9.81 -20.55 -46.24
N LYS A 107 9.96 -21.87 -46.06
CA LYS A 107 11.24 -22.56 -46.08
C LYS A 107 11.44 -23.08 -47.50
N ASP A 108 12.00 -22.24 -48.35
CA ASP A 108 12.61 -22.66 -49.62
C ASP A 108 14.11 -22.81 -49.37
N ASP A 109 14.52 -24.03 -49.02
CA ASP A 109 15.91 -24.46 -49.13
C ASP A 109 15.97 -25.53 -50.22
N GLY A 110 15.98 -25.08 -51.47
CA GLY A 110 16.46 -25.90 -52.57
C GLY A 110 17.99 -25.86 -52.58
N ARG A 111 18.64 -27.02 -52.54
CA ARG A 111 20.02 -27.19 -53.02
C ARG A 111 20.32 -28.61 -53.48
N PHE A 112 20.61 -28.67 -54.78
CA PHE A 112 21.52 -29.54 -55.55
C PHE A 112 21.23 -31.04 -55.63
#